data_AF-A0A2B5I6P2-F1
#
_entry.id   AF-A0A2B5I6P2-F1
#
_cell.length_a   1.000
_cell.length_b   1.000
_cell.length_c   1.000
_cell.angle_alpha   90.00
_cell.angle_beta   90.00
_cell.angle_gamma   90.00
#
_symmetry.space_group_name_H-M   'P 1'
#
loop_
_entity.id
_entity.type
_entity.pdbx_description
1 polymer ?
#
loop_
_entity_poly.entity_id
_entity_poly.type
_entity_poly.pdbx_seq_one_letter_code
_entity_poly.pdbx_strand_id
1 'polypeptide(L)' 'MKEKLQCLQLIREGLDENTFRFMVAKVIVKHYITEIAEKKKNFYLRDVHCRTNLMLRSMGLDEVSYRFVHKNSYASF' A
#
# COMPACT_ATOMS: atom_id res chain seq x y z
N MET A 1 0.31 -8.57 -7.43
CA MET A 1 0.85 -7.87 -6.23
C MET A 1 2.29 -8.27 -5.94
N LYS A 2 2.59 -9.58 -5.83
CA LYS A 2 3.92 -10.12 -5.52
C LYS A 2 5.05 -9.59 -6.42
N GLU A 3 4.85 -9.60 -7.73
CA GLU A 3 5.83 -9.10 -8.71
C GLU A 3 6.13 -7.59 -8.52
N LYS A 4 5.10 -6.76 -8.30
CA LYS A 4 5.26 -5.31 -8.08
C LYS A 4 6.10 -5.02 -6.83
N LEU A 5 5.93 -5.81 -5.78
CA LEU A 5 6.70 -5.68 -4.53
C LEU A 5 8.12 -6.19 -4.67
N GLN A 6 8.34 -7.25 -5.45
CA GLN A 6 9.69 -7.75 -5.77
C GLN A 6 10.48 -6.73 -6.60
N CYS A 7 9.86 -6.10 -7.60
CA CYS A 7 10.50 -5.01 -8.35
C CYS A 7 10.86 -3.82 -7.45
N LEU A 8 10.00 -3.47 -6.49
CA LEU A 8 10.29 -2.43 -5.51
C LEU A 8 11.48 -2.82 -4.61
N GLN A 9 11.57 -4.08 -4.19
CA GLN A 9 12.70 -4.55 -3.37
C GLN A 9 14.05 -4.39 -4.08
N LEU A 10 14.10 -4.52 -5.42
CA LEU A 10 15.32 -4.33 -6.21
C LEU A 10 15.85 -2.89 -6.19
N ILE A 11 14.96 -1.90 -6.00
CA ILE A 11 15.36 -0.48 -5.94
C ILE A 11 15.52 0.02 -4.50
N ARG A 12 15.38 -0.85 -3.49
CA ARG A 12 15.47 -0.49 -2.07
C ARG A 12 16.82 0.12 -1.73
N GLU A 13 17.91 -0.38 -2.31
CA GLU A 13 19.27 0.10 -2.05
C GLU A 13 19.51 1.54 -2.54
N GLY A 14 18.71 2.02 -3.49
CA GLY A 14 18.80 3.38 -4.03
C GLY A 14 17.88 4.40 -3.37
N LEU A 15 17.15 4.02 -2.31
CA LEU A 15 16.12 4.85 -1.69
C LEU A 15 16.32 4.93 -0.18
N ASP A 16 15.98 6.07 0.40
CA ASP A 16 15.83 6.14 1.85
C ASP A 16 14.62 5.30 2.30
N GLU A 17 14.72 4.79 3.52
CA GLU A 17 13.76 3.85 4.10
C GLU A 17 12.34 4.42 4.18
N ASN A 18 12.21 5.73 4.40
CA ASN A 18 10.91 6.40 4.45
C ASN A 18 10.27 6.48 3.07
N THR A 19 11.03 6.86 2.05
CA THR A 19 10.54 6.88 0.66
C THR A 19 10.15 5.47 0.20
N PHE A 20 10.97 4.48 0.50
CA PHE A 20 10.66 3.08 0.21
C PHE A 20 9.35 2.64 0.88
N ARG A 21 9.19 2.93 2.19
CA ARG A 21 7.96 2.66 2.94
C ARG A 21 6.74 3.25 2.27
N PHE A 22 6.77 4.55 1.93
CA PHE A 22 5.61 5.21 1.32
C PHE A 22 5.29 4.70 -0.09
N MET A 23 6.30 4.31 -0.87
CA MET A 23 6.08 3.69 -2.18
C MET A 23 5.43 2.32 -2.06
N VAL A 24 5.94 1.46 -1.18
CA VAL A 24 5.36 0.15 -0.90
C VAL A 24 3.91 0.31 -0.42
N ALA A 25 3.67 1.19 0.55
CA ALA A 25 2.33 1.48 1.06
C ALA A 25 1.38 1.94 -0.05
N LYS A 26 1.82 2.83 -0.95
CA LYS A 26 1.02 3.31 -2.08
C LYS A 26 0.65 2.19 -3.05
N VAL A 27 1.57 1.27 -3.35
CA VAL A 27 1.28 0.11 -4.21
C VAL A 27 0.26 -0.81 -3.57
N ILE A 28 0.38 -1.06 -2.26
CA ILE A 28 -0.55 -1.91 -1.52
C ILE A 28 -1.96 -1.30 -1.48
N VAL A 29 -2.06 0.00 -1.13
CA VAL A 29 -3.34 0.72 -1.11
C VAL A 29 -4.02 0.66 -2.47
N LYS A 30 -3.31 0.99 -3.55
CA LYS A 30 -3.87 0.94 -4.90
C LYS A 30 -4.36 -0.45 -5.27
N HIS A 31 -3.60 -1.49 -4.97
CA HIS A 31 -4.00 -2.85 -5.28
C HIS A 31 -5.30 -3.25 -4.59
N TYR A 32 -5.44 -2.97 -3.28
CA TYR A 32 -6.67 -3.30 -2.57
C TYR A 32 -7.87 -2.51 -3.09
N ILE A 33 -7.71 -1.21 -3.36
CA ILE A 33 -8.79 -0.39 -3.92
C ILE A 33 -9.26 -0.95 -5.27
N THR A 34 -8.33 -1.33 -6.15
CA THR A 34 -8.65 -1.94 -7.45
C THR A 34 -9.36 -3.28 -7.28
N GLU A 35 -8.82 -4.20 -6.46
CA GLU A 35 -9.46 -5.50 -6.24
C GLU A 35 -10.88 -5.38 -5.68
N ILE A 36 -11.11 -4.38 -4.82
CA ILE A 36 -12.42 -4.17 -4.20
C ILE A 36 -13.41 -3.58 -5.22
N ALA A 37 -12.96 -2.60 -6.02
CA ALA A 37 -13.76 -2.03 -7.10
C ALA A 37 -14.19 -3.13 -8.09
N GLU A 38 -13.27 -4.01 -8.47
CA GLU A 38 -13.54 -5.16 -9.36
C GLU A 38 -14.52 -6.17 -8.75
N LYS A 39 -14.41 -6.44 -7.44
CA LYS A 39 -15.26 -7.42 -6.74
C LYS A 39 -16.65 -6.88 -6.37
N LYS A 40 -16.96 -5.60 -6.66
CA LYS A 40 -18.22 -4.92 -6.29
C LYS A 40 -18.65 -5.14 -4.82
N LYS A 41 -17.69 -5.28 -3.91
CA LYS A 41 -17.96 -5.47 -2.48
C LYS A 41 -18.00 -4.13 -1.76
N ASN A 42 -18.95 -3.98 -0.84
CA ASN A 42 -18.88 -2.91 0.15
C ASN A 42 -17.61 -3.10 0.99
N PHE A 43 -16.82 -2.04 1.12
CA PHE A 43 -15.64 -2.06 1.98
C PHE A 43 -15.47 -0.73 2.70
N TYR A 44 -14.73 -0.78 3.80
CA TYR A 44 -14.37 0.41 4.54
C TYR A 44 -12.89 0.72 4.33
N LEU A 45 -12.54 2.01 4.16
CA LEU A 45 -11.14 2.45 4.09
C LEU A 45 -10.31 2.00 5.29
N ARG A 46 -10.96 1.74 6.43
CA ARG A 46 -10.36 1.12 7.61
C ARG A 46 -9.78 -0.27 7.30
N ASP A 47 -10.48 -1.08 6.51
CA ASP A 47 -10.01 -2.42 6.13
C ASP A 47 -8.77 -2.35 5.25
N VAL A 48 -8.74 -1.41 4.30
CA VAL A 48 -7.56 -1.17 3.47
C VAL A 48 -6.40 -0.70 4.33
N HIS A 49 -6.64 0.21 5.28
CA HIS A 49 -5.61 0.68 6.21
C HIS A 49 -5.03 -0.45 7.06
N CYS A 50 -5.88 -1.28 7.67
CA CYS A 50 -5.43 -2.44 8.45
C CYS A 50 -4.60 -3.41 7.59
N ARG A 51 -5.06 -3.73 6.37
CA ARG A 51 -4.35 -4.64 5.46
C ARG A 51 -3.02 -4.05 4.97
N THR A 52 -2.98 -2.76 4.68
CA THR A 52 -1.75 -2.05 4.31
C THR A 52 -0.72 -2.14 5.42
N ASN A 53 -1.09 -1.81 6.66
CA ASN A 53 -0.16 -1.87 7.80
C ASN A 53 0.28 -3.30 8.13
N LEU A 54 -0.60 -4.29 7.97
CA LEU A 54 -0.24 -5.70 8.13
C LEU A 54 0.83 -6.13 7.13
N MET A 55 0.71 -5.73 5.87
CA MET A 55 1.72 -6.02 4.85
C MET A 55 3.04 -5.29 5.11
N LEU A 56 3.00 -4.01 5.49
CA LEU A 56 4.20 -3.25 5.85
C LEU A 56 4.96 -3.94 6.99
N ARG A 57 4.25 -4.34 8.05
CA ARG A 57 4.85 -5.10 9.17
C ARG A 57 5.48 -6.42 8.70
N SER A 58 4.83 -7.17 7.80
CA SER A 58 5.39 -8.40 7.25
C SER A 58 6.68 -8.19 6.44
N MET A 59 6.92 -6.96 5.98
CA MET A 59 8.11 -6.56 5.24
C MET A 59 9.15 -5.84 6.13
N GLY A 60 8.90 -5.75 7.44
CA GLY A 60 9.76 -5.03 8.38
C GLY A 60 9.72 -3.51 8.22
N LEU A 61 8.64 -2.95 7.67
CA LEU A 61 8.45 -1.52 7.46
C LEU A 61 7.50 -0.93 8.51
N ASP A 62 7.77 0.33 8.88
CA ASP A 62 6.87 1.08 9.75
C ASP A 62 5.48 1.27 9.14
N GLU A 63 4.51 1.47 10.03
CA GLU A 63 3.13 1.72 9.66
C GLU A 63 2.92 3.07 8.97
N VAL A 64 1.84 3.16 8.20
CA VAL A 64 1.33 4.43 7.67
C VAL A 64 0.05 4.85 8.40
N SER A 65 -0.21 6.15 8.39
CA SER A 65 -1.42 6.72 9.00
C SER A 65 -2.66 6.44 8.15
N TYR A 66 -3.83 6.42 8.80
CA TYR A 66 -5.11 6.33 8.11
C TYR A 66 -5.29 7.45 7.07
N ARG A 67 -4.80 8.67 7.37
CA ARG A 67 -4.83 9.82 6.46
C ARG A 67 -4.04 9.54 5.17
N PHE A 68 -2.91 8.85 5.26
CA PHE A 68 -2.13 8.45 4.08
C PHE A 68 -2.95 7.54 3.15
N VAL A 69 -3.61 6.53 3.73
CA VAL A 69 -4.45 5.58 2.98
C VAL A 69 -5.62 6.31 2.34
N HIS A 70 -6.32 7.16 3.09
CA HIS A 70 -7.41 7.98 2.58
C HIS A 70 -6.97 8.80 1.36
N LYS A 71 -5.88 9.57 1.47
CA LYS A 71 -5.35 10.39 0.36
C LYS A 71 -5.00 9.55 -0.88
N ASN A 72 -4.44 8.36 -0.69
CA ASN A 72 -4.02 7.48 -1.79
C ASN A 72 -5.15 6.58 -2.33
N SER A 73 -6.35 6.62 -1.75
CA SER A 73 -7.51 5.86 -2.23
C SER A 73 -8.33 6.60 -3.28
N TYR A 74 -8.24 7.94 -3.33
CA TYR A 74 -8.98 8.80 -4.28
C TYR A 74 -8.10 9.37 -5.40
N ALA A 75 -6.79 9.09 -5.37
CA ALA A 75 -5.88 9.51 -6.43
C ALA A 75 -6.06 8.61 -7.66
N SER A 76 -7.16 8.82 -8.38
CA SER A 76 -7.32 8.44 -9.78
C SER A 76 -6.32 9.24 -10.63
N PHE A 77 -5.85 8.60 -11.70
CA PHE A 77 -4.88 9.13 -12.66
C PHE A 77 -5.27 10.48 -13.25
#